data_AF-A0A3N5M112-F1
#
_entry.id   AF-A0A3N5M112-F1
#
_cell.length_a   1.000
_cell.length_b   1.000
_cell.length_c   1.000
_cell.angle_alpha   90.00
_cell.angle_beta   90.00
_cell.angle_gamma   90.00
#
_symmetry.space_group_name_H-M   'P 1'
#
loop_
_entity.id
_entity.type
_entity.pdbx_description
1 polymer ?
#
loop_
_entity_poly.entity_id
_entity_poly.type
_entity_poly.pdbx_seq_one_letter_code
_entity_poly.pdbx_strand_id
1 'polypeptide(L)'
;MLTDQLTKEEISYLDTWMNKVSRSFAVVVAALEEPLKTQMATAYLLCRVIDNIEDCTASITWKKKRFVEIAQLLVEPEIAPDILSSWDAEPWPGLTQDERKLMSYKYGSSLLRIFFRFTDEVRTITRSWIIQMIDGMSHLQEPTYEPKFVQYNGVQVLAAEQD
;
A
#
# COMPACT_ATOMS: atom_id res chain seq x y z
N MET A 1 1.64 -8.14 25.19
CA MET A 1 2.91 -7.52 24.76
C MET A 1 3.03 -7.76 23.26
N LEU A 2 2.86 -6.72 22.44
CA LEU A 2 3.19 -6.79 21.02
C LEU A 2 4.71 -6.87 20.92
N THR A 3 5.23 -7.90 20.25
CA THR A 3 6.65 -8.05 19.95
C THR A 3 6.89 -7.62 18.51
N ASP A 4 7.79 -6.67 18.29
CA ASP A 4 8.30 -6.29 16.95
C ASP A 4 9.04 -7.44 16.25
N GLN A 5 9.22 -8.58 16.93
CA GLN A 5 9.82 -9.77 16.35
C GLN A 5 8.79 -10.55 15.53
N LEU A 6 8.94 -10.48 14.22
CA LEU A 6 8.22 -11.31 13.25
C LEU A 6 8.68 -12.77 13.30
N THR A 7 7.82 -13.69 12.88
CA THR A 7 8.23 -15.10 12.72
C THR A 7 9.10 -15.29 11.48
N LYS A 8 9.79 -16.43 11.37
CA LYS A 8 10.57 -16.78 10.18
C LYS A 8 9.69 -16.83 8.92
N GLU A 9 8.46 -17.31 9.05
CA GLU A 9 7.49 -17.37 7.95
C GLU A 9 7.07 -15.97 7.50
N GLU A 10 6.89 -15.04 8.43
CA GLU A 10 6.54 -13.64 8.14
C GLU A 10 7.70 -12.90 7.47
N ILE A 11 8.93 -13.11 7.94
CA ILE A 11 10.14 -12.56 7.29
C ILE A 11 10.27 -13.12 5.86
N SER A 12 10.12 -14.44 5.71
CA SER A 12 10.16 -15.10 4.40
C SER A 12 9.07 -14.60 3.44
N TYR A 13 7.88 -14.31 3.97
CA TYR A 13 6.80 -13.67 3.22
C TYR A 13 7.23 -12.30 2.67
N LEU A 14 7.78 -11.42 3.54
CA LEU A 14 8.23 -10.09 3.13
C LEU A 14 9.32 -10.17 2.07
N ASP A 15 10.36 -10.98 2.29
CA ASP A 15 11.46 -11.15 1.34
C ASP A 15 10.95 -11.68 -0.01
N THR A 16 10.03 -12.65 -0.01
CA THR A 16 9.45 -13.21 -1.23
C THR A 16 8.68 -12.16 -2.02
N TRP A 17 7.81 -11.39 -1.35
CA TRP A 17 6.96 -10.42 -2.01
C TRP A 17 7.73 -9.19 -2.50
N MET A 18 8.67 -8.70 -1.71
CA MET A 18 9.57 -7.62 -2.13
C MET A 18 10.31 -7.97 -3.43
N ASN A 19 10.84 -9.19 -3.55
CA ASN A 19 11.53 -9.63 -4.76
C ASN A 19 10.60 -9.76 -5.99
N LYS A 20 9.33 -10.09 -5.77
CA LYS A 20 8.34 -10.24 -6.84
C LYS A 20 7.85 -8.91 -7.39
N VAL A 21 7.60 -7.94 -6.51
CA VAL A 21 6.94 -6.67 -6.89
C VAL A 21 7.89 -5.47 -6.91
N SER A 22 9.15 -5.63 -6.47
CA SER A 22 10.16 -4.57 -6.54
C SER A 22 11.60 -5.05 -6.42
N ARG A 23 12.16 -5.52 -7.54
CA ARG A 23 13.54 -6.05 -7.59
C ARG A 23 14.61 -5.04 -7.14
N SER A 24 14.47 -3.76 -7.51
CA SER A 24 15.45 -2.72 -7.16
C SER A 24 15.34 -2.33 -5.68
N PHE A 25 14.12 -2.11 -5.18
CA PHE A 25 13.93 -1.69 -3.79
C PHE A 25 14.19 -2.83 -2.80
N ALA A 26 13.94 -4.09 -3.19
CA ALA A 26 14.31 -5.26 -2.39
C ALA A 26 15.80 -5.28 -2.02
N VAL A 27 16.69 -4.87 -2.93
CA VAL A 27 18.13 -4.77 -2.67
C VAL A 27 18.45 -3.73 -1.60
N VAL A 28 17.78 -2.56 -1.68
CA VAL A 28 18.00 -1.47 -0.72
C VAL A 28 17.47 -1.84 0.65
N VAL A 29 16.25 -2.36 0.73
CA VAL A 29 15.62 -2.75 2.01
C VAL A 29 16.39 -3.87 2.71
N ALA A 30 17.00 -4.79 1.95
CA ALA A 30 17.81 -5.87 2.52
C ALA A 30 19.08 -5.39 3.26
N ALA A 31 19.54 -4.15 3.01
CA ALA A 31 20.69 -3.56 3.68
C ALA A 31 20.34 -2.85 5.00
N LEU A 32 19.06 -2.70 5.32
CA LEU A 32 18.61 -2.07 6.57
C LEU A 32 18.76 -3.04 7.75
N GLU A 33 19.03 -2.48 8.94
CA GLU A 33 19.04 -3.24 10.19
C GLU A 33 17.61 -3.44 10.71
N GLU A 34 17.40 -4.47 11.54
CA GLU A 34 16.12 -4.67 12.22
C GLU A 34 15.94 -3.66 13.37
N PRO A 35 14.70 -3.19 13.64
CA PRO A 35 13.43 -3.59 13.01
C PRO A 35 13.10 -2.80 11.72
N LEU A 36 13.94 -1.83 11.33
CA LEU A 36 13.64 -0.92 10.22
C LEU A 36 13.49 -1.67 8.89
N LYS A 37 14.27 -2.72 8.65
CA LYS A 37 14.13 -3.58 7.47
C LYS A 37 12.70 -4.10 7.30
N THR A 38 12.17 -4.77 8.31
CA THR A 38 10.84 -5.39 8.25
C THR A 38 9.73 -4.34 8.19
N GLN A 39 9.86 -3.26 8.95
CA GLN A 39 8.91 -2.15 8.92
C GLN A 39 8.86 -1.48 7.54
N MET A 40 10.02 -1.22 6.92
CA MET A 40 10.10 -0.63 5.58
C MET A 40 9.56 -1.57 4.50
N ALA A 41 9.88 -2.87 4.57
CA ALA A 41 9.34 -3.86 3.65
C ALA A 41 7.80 -3.92 3.72
N THR A 42 7.23 -3.95 4.92
CA THR A 42 5.78 -3.95 5.10
C THR A 42 5.13 -2.66 4.60
N ALA A 43 5.68 -1.49 4.95
CA ALA A 43 5.17 -0.21 4.47
C ALA A 43 5.20 -0.14 2.93
N TYR A 44 6.30 -0.57 2.31
CA TYR A 44 6.40 -0.62 0.86
C TYR A 44 5.37 -1.55 0.21
N LEU A 45 5.17 -2.75 0.76
CA LEU A 45 4.18 -3.69 0.22
C LEU A 45 2.75 -3.17 0.39
N LEU A 46 2.45 -2.45 1.47
CA LEU A 46 1.17 -1.76 1.63
C LEU A 46 1.01 -0.66 0.57
N CYS A 47 2.04 0.16 0.34
CA CYS A 47 2.01 1.13 -0.76
C CYS A 47 1.79 0.44 -2.12
N ARG A 48 2.43 -0.70 -2.36
CA ARG A 48 2.23 -1.48 -3.59
C ARG A 48 0.79 -1.99 -3.74
N VAL A 49 0.10 -2.32 -2.66
CA VAL A 49 -1.34 -2.67 -2.70
C VAL A 49 -2.16 -1.46 -3.15
N ILE A 50 -1.82 -0.25 -2.70
CA ILE A 50 -2.47 0.99 -3.15
C ILE A 50 -2.16 1.27 -4.62
N ASP A 51 -0.89 1.19 -5.02
CA ASP A 51 -0.47 1.33 -6.42
C ASP A 51 -1.23 0.34 -7.31
N ASN A 52 -1.37 -0.92 -6.89
CA ASN A 52 -2.15 -1.91 -7.65
C ASN A 52 -3.63 -1.52 -7.84
N ILE A 53 -4.25 -0.86 -6.85
CA ILE A 53 -5.62 -0.32 -7.00
C ILE A 53 -5.63 0.82 -8.00
N GLU A 54 -4.62 1.70 -7.93
CA GLU A 54 -4.43 2.84 -8.82
C GLU A 54 -4.17 2.40 -10.27
N ASP A 55 -3.21 1.50 -10.49
CA ASP A 55 -2.70 1.05 -11.79
C ASP A 55 -3.68 0.11 -12.52
N CYS A 56 -4.60 -0.54 -11.81
CA CYS A 56 -5.56 -1.42 -12.47
C CYS A 56 -6.42 -0.65 -13.48
N THR A 57 -6.90 -1.31 -14.54
CA THR A 57 -7.68 -0.64 -15.60
C THR A 57 -9.18 -0.58 -15.31
N ALA A 58 -9.58 -0.73 -14.04
CA ALA A 58 -10.96 -0.62 -13.61
C ALA A 58 -11.47 0.83 -13.61
N SER A 59 -12.78 1.02 -13.45
CA SER A 59 -13.39 2.35 -13.39
C SER A 59 -12.98 3.12 -12.13
N ILE A 60 -13.02 4.45 -12.17
CA ILE A 60 -12.69 5.31 -11.02
C ILE A 60 -13.55 4.98 -9.79
N THR A 61 -14.86 4.79 -9.98
CA THR A 61 -15.78 4.40 -8.89
C THR A 61 -15.37 3.07 -8.26
N TRP A 62 -14.91 2.12 -9.09
CA TRP A 62 -14.41 0.84 -8.61
C TRP A 62 -13.15 1.06 -7.77
N LYS A 63 -12.17 1.82 -8.26
CA LYS A 63 -10.92 2.12 -7.52
C LYS A 63 -11.17 2.83 -6.19
N LYS A 64 -12.00 3.88 -6.19
CA LYS A 64 -12.40 4.62 -4.97
C LYS A 64 -12.98 3.72 -3.89
N LYS A 65 -13.81 2.74 -4.27
CA LYS A 65 -14.33 1.73 -3.32
C LYS A 65 -13.19 0.94 -2.67
N ARG A 66 -12.17 0.51 -3.43
CA ARG A 66 -11.04 -0.30 -2.91
C ARG A 66 -10.10 0.54 -2.04
N PHE A 67 -9.93 1.82 -2.38
CA PHE A 67 -9.23 2.77 -1.52
C PHE A 67 -9.90 2.95 -0.15
N VAL A 68 -11.23 3.02 -0.09
CA VAL A 68 -11.97 3.03 1.18
C VAL A 68 -11.78 1.71 1.93
N GLU A 69 -11.93 0.58 1.23
CA GLU A 69 -11.78 -0.76 1.82
C GLU A 69 -10.38 -0.95 2.45
N ILE A 70 -9.30 -0.64 1.74
CA ILE A 70 -7.93 -0.76 2.30
C ILE A 70 -7.66 0.23 3.42
N ALA A 71 -8.22 1.43 3.38
CA ALA A 71 -8.13 2.37 4.49
C ALA A 71 -8.80 1.82 5.76
N GLN A 72 -9.95 1.16 5.63
CA GLN A 72 -10.63 0.49 6.75
C GLN A 72 -9.80 -0.69 7.28
N LEU A 73 -9.20 -1.49 6.39
CA LEU A 73 -8.34 -2.62 6.78
C LEU A 73 -7.10 -2.22 7.61
N LEU A 74 -6.60 -0.99 7.46
CA LEU A 74 -5.48 -0.47 8.26
C LEU A 74 -5.90 -0.01 9.67
N VAL A 75 -7.20 0.02 9.96
CA VAL A 75 -7.76 0.41 11.26
C VAL A 75 -8.40 -0.78 11.95
N GLU A 76 -9.14 -1.58 11.21
CA GLU A 76 -9.96 -2.69 11.73
C GLU A 76 -9.46 -4.01 11.11
N PRO A 77 -8.56 -4.75 11.76
CA PRO A 77 -8.08 -6.03 11.22
C PRO A 77 -9.19 -7.08 11.12
N GLU A 78 -10.24 -6.96 11.93
CA GLU A 78 -11.29 -7.97 12.06
C GLU A 78 -12.21 -8.06 10.84
N ILE A 79 -12.27 -7.00 10.02
CA ILE A 79 -13.04 -7.00 8.77
C ILE A 79 -12.23 -7.55 7.58
N ALA A 80 -10.93 -7.84 7.79
CA ALA A 80 -10.05 -8.35 6.74
C ALA A 80 -10.58 -9.61 6.06
N PRO A 81 -11.18 -10.57 6.78
CA PRO A 81 -11.67 -11.75 6.12
C PRO A 81 -12.77 -11.47 5.09
N ASP A 82 -13.71 -10.59 5.41
CA ASP A 82 -14.83 -10.27 4.53
C ASP A 82 -14.37 -9.46 3.32
N ILE A 83 -13.60 -8.40 3.54
CA ILE A 83 -13.12 -7.53 2.45
C ILE A 83 -12.19 -8.31 1.52
N LEU A 84 -11.18 -9.02 2.05
CA LEU A 84 -10.22 -9.69 1.18
C LEU A 84 -10.81 -10.92 0.49
N SER A 85 -11.80 -11.60 1.09
CA SER A 85 -12.54 -12.66 0.39
C SER A 85 -13.36 -12.08 -0.77
N SER A 86 -13.92 -10.87 -0.61
CA SER A 86 -14.58 -10.19 -1.72
C SER A 86 -13.58 -9.83 -2.83
N TRP A 87 -12.35 -9.43 -2.48
CA TRP A 87 -11.29 -9.10 -3.43
C TRP A 87 -10.82 -10.31 -4.24
N ASP A 88 -10.87 -11.52 -3.69
CA ASP A 88 -10.56 -12.76 -4.42
C ASP A 88 -11.52 -13.00 -5.61
N ALA A 89 -12.75 -12.49 -5.53
CA ALA A 89 -13.75 -12.59 -6.61
C ALA A 89 -13.59 -11.50 -7.69
N GLU A 90 -12.74 -10.51 -7.45
CA GLU A 90 -12.58 -9.38 -8.34
C GLU A 90 -11.59 -9.66 -9.48
N PRO A 91 -11.81 -9.08 -10.69
CA PRO A 91 -11.00 -9.40 -11.85
C PRO A 91 -9.62 -8.74 -11.86
N TRP A 92 -9.43 -7.64 -11.12
CA TRP A 92 -8.19 -6.85 -11.05
C TRP A 92 -7.54 -6.63 -12.43
N PRO A 93 -8.24 -5.97 -13.37
CA PRO A 93 -7.82 -5.90 -14.76
C PRO A 93 -6.53 -5.09 -14.89
N GLY A 94 -5.63 -5.52 -15.77
CA GLY A 94 -4.32 -4.89 -15.98
C GLY A 94 -3.23 -5.34 -15.01
N LEU A 95 -3.57 -5.99 -13.89
CA LEU A 95 -2.57 -6.49 -12.94
C LEU A 95 -1.96 -7.83 -13.37
N THR A 96 -0.67 -7.97 -13.10
CA THR A 96 0.08 -9.22 -13.26
C THR A 96 -0.43 -10.31 -12.31
N GLN A 97 0.04 -11.56 -12.50
CA GLN A 97 -0.35 -12.65 -11.61
C GLN A 97 0.14 -12.43 -10.17
N ASP A 98 1.35 -11.90 -9.98
CA ASP A 98 1.90 -11.69 -8.64
C ASP A 98 1.21 -10.50 -7.96
N GLU A 99 0.95 -9.39 -8.65
CA GLU A 99 0.16 -8.28 -8.08
C GLU A 99 -1.23 -8.74 -7.63
N ARG A 100 -1.96 -9.51 -8.46
CA ARG A 100 -3.27 -10.07 -8.08
C ARG A 100 -3.20 -11.00 -6.87
N LYS A 101 -2.15 -11.82 -6.79
CA LYS A 101 -1.92 -12.65 -5.61
C LYS A 101 -1.69 -11.78 -4.37
N LEU A 102 -0.99 -10.65 -4.46
CA LEU A 102 -0.82 -9.74 -3.32
C LEU A 102 -2.18 -9.16 -2.85
N MET A 103 -3.11 -8.92 -3.77
CA MET A 103 -4.48 -8.46 -3.48
C MET A 103 -5.41 -9.56 -2.92
N SER A 104 -4.94 -10.80 -2.83
CA SER A 104 -5.79 -11.94 -2.49
C SER A 104 -5.91 -12.16 -0.98
N TYR A 105 -6.98 -12.79 -0.51
CA TYR A 105 -7.19 -13.12 0.91
C TYR A 105 -5.95 -13.80 1.53
N LYS A 106 -5.41 -14.82 0.86
CA LYS A 106 -4.29 -15.61 1.37
C LYS A 106 -3.05 -14.76 1.67
N TYR A 107 -2.67 -13.89 0.74
CA TYR A 107 -1.42 -13.13 0.85
C TYR A 107 -1.64 -11.76 1.49
N GLY A 108 -2.73 -11.07 1.19
CA GLY A 108 -3.12 -9.82 1.82
C GLY A 108 -3.31 -9.95 3.33
N SER A 109 -3.94 -11.04 3.80
CA SER A 109 -4.10 -11.28 5.24
C SER A 109 -2.77 -11.47 5.96
N SER A 110 -1.75 -12.01 5.28
CA SER A 110 -0.42 -12.16 5.88
C SER A 110 0.29 -10.81 6.01
N LEU A 111 0.15 -9.92 5.02
CA LEU A 111 0.68 -8.56 5.09
C LEU A 111 0.02 -7.75 6.21
N LEU A 112 -1.31 -7.78 6.28
CA LEU A 112 -2.06 -7.09 7.35
C LEU A 112 -1.68 -7.64 8.72
N ARG A 113 -1.62 -8.97 8.89
CA ARG A 113 -1.19 -9.58 10.15
C ARG A 113 0.17 -9.05 10.59
N ILE A 114 1.14 -8.99 9.68
CA ILE A 114 2.48 -8.44 9.97
C ILE A 114 2.39 -6.98 10.38
N PHE A 115 1.66 -6.15 9.63
CA PHE A 115 1.46 -4.75 9.95
C PHE A 115 0.90 -4.54 11.36
N PHE A 116 -0.08 -5.34 11.77
CA PHE A 116 -0.70 -5.26 13.10
C PHE A 116 0.19 -5.79 14.24
N ARG A 117 1.35 -6.39 13.96
CA ARG A 117 2.35 -6.76 14.99
C ARG A 117 3.21 -5.60 15.45
N PHE A 118 3.41 -4.60 14.60
CA PHE A 118 4.26 -3.45 14.93
C PHE A 118 3.66 -2.62 16.05
N THR A 119 4.48 -1.78 16.68
CA THR A 119 4.01 -0.82 17.69
C THR A 119 2.98 0.17 17.11
N ASP A 120 2.13 0.71 17.99
CA ASP A 120 1.10 1.69 17.61
C ASP A 120 1.70 2.93 16.94
N GLU A 121 2.90 3.35 17.34
CA GLU A 121 3.63 4.46 16.74
C GLU A 121 3.97 4.20 15.27
N VAL A 122 4.58 3.05 14.98
CA VAL A 122 4.95 2.64 13.61
C VAL A 122 3.70 2.47 12.74
N ARG A 123 2.65 1.84 13.28
CA ARG A 123 1.37 1.69 12.56
C ARG A 123 0.73 3.04 12.26
N THR A 124 0.77 3.98 13.20
CA THR A 124 0.19 5.32 13.04
C THR A 124 0.91 6.11 11.95
N ILE A 125 2.24 6.12 11.96
CA ILE A 125 3.04 6.81 10.93
C ILE A 125 2.79 6.20 9.55
N THR A 126 2.89 4.87 9.45
CA THR A 126 2.68 4.15 8.19
C THR A 126 1.28 4.41 7.63
N ARG A 127 0.24 4.29 8.47
CA ARG A 127 -1.14 4.58 8.07
C ARG A 127 -1.33 6.02 7.64
N SER A 128 -0.76 7.00 8.36
CA SER A 128 -0.87 8.42 7.99
C SER A 128 -0.40 8.66 6.56
N TRP A 129 0.76 8.13 6.19
CA TRP A 129 1.30 8.29 4.84
C TRP A 129 0.51 7.52 3.78
N ILE A 130 0.02 6.31 4.09
CA ILE A 130 -0.84 5.56 3.17
C ILE A 130 -2.15 6.33 2.90
N ILE A 131 -2.79 6.88 3.94
CA ILE A 131 -4.02 7.65 3.78
C ILE A 131 -3.79 8.90 2.93
N GLN A 132 -2.68 9.62 3.16
CA GLN A 132 -2.31 10.77 2.31
C GLN A 132 -2.08 10.36 0.84
N MET A 133 -1.45 9.20 0.62
CA MET A 133 -1.23 8.68 -0.73
C MET A 133 -2.55 8.32 -1.43
N ILE A 134 -3.45 7.63 -0.72
CA ILE A 134 -4.81 7.31 -1.20
C ILE A 134 -5.57 8.58 -1.56
N ASP A 135 -5.49 9.61 -0.72
CA ASP A 135 -6.20 10.87 -0.94
C ASP A 135 -5.68 11.57 -2.20
N GLY A 136 -4.36 11.70 -2.35
CA GLY A 136 -3.74 12.28 -3.54
C GLY A 136 -4.11 11.53 -4.83
N MET A 137 -4.05 10.19 -4.82
CA MET A 137 -4.45 9.37 -5.97
C MET A 137 -5.94 9.51 -6.29
N SER A 138 -6.79 9.57 -5.26
CA SER A 138 -8.24 9.72 -5.43
C SER A 138 -8.61 11.06 -6.07
N HIS A 139 -7.91 12.14 -5.69
CA HIS A 139 -8.09 13.48 -6.28
C HIS A 139 -7.63 13.53 -7.73
N LEU A 140 -6.45 13.01 -8.05
CA LEU A 140 -5.90 13.02 -9.42
C LEU A 140 -6.73 12.23 -10.42
N GLN A 141 -7.52 11.25 -9.96
CA GLN A 141 -8.44 10.49 -10.79
C GLN A 141 -9.77 11.21 -11.06
N GLU A 142 -10.07 12.34 -10.39
CA GLU A 142 -11.29 13.10 -10.68
C GLU A 142 -11.15 13.87 -12.00
N PRO A 143 -12.08 13.71 -12.96
CA PRO A 143 -12.00 14.41 -14.25
C PRO A 143 -12.02 15.94 -14.12
N THR A 144 -12.55 16.45 -13.01
CA THR A 144 -12.66 17.87 -12.68
C THR A 144 -11.45 18.43 -11.94
N TYR A 145 -10.51 17.57 -11.53
CA TYR A 145 -9.31 18.01 -10.85
C TYR A 145 -8.30 18.53 -11.88
N GLU A 146 -8.15 19.86 -11.94
CA GLU A 146 -7.09 20.49 -12.70
C GLU A 146 -5.88 20.74 -11.80
N PRO A 147 -4.78 19.97 -11.93
CA PRO A 147 -3.56 20.25 -11.18
C PRO A 147 -3.05 21.65 -11.54
N LYS A 148 -2.95 22.52 -10.53
CA LYS A 148 -2.36 23.83 -10.69
C LYS A 148 -0.85 23.69 -10.74
N PHE A 149 -0.23 24.41 -11.65
CA PHE A 149 1.22 24.46 -11.77
C PHE A 149 1.72 25.89 -11.61
N VAL A 150 2.85 26.03 -10.93
CA VAL A 150 3.55 27.28 -10.73
C VAL A 150 4.96 27.20 -11.33
N GLN A 151 5.49 28.34 -11.74
CA GLN A 151 6.83 28.45 -12.33
C GLN A 151 7.82 28.90 -11.27
N TYR A 152 8.75 28.02 -10.90
CA TYR A 152 9.86 28.36 -10.02
C TYR A 152 11.17 28.23 -10.81
N ASN A 153 11.87 29.37 -11.01
CA ASN A 153 13.14 29.43 -11.75
C ASN A 153 13.10 28.77 -13.14
N GLY A 154 11.98 28.89 -13.85
CA GLY A 154 11.79 28.29 -15.18
C GLY A 154 11.46 26.79 -15.17
N VAL A 155 11.25 26.19 -13.99
CA VAL A 155 10.75 24.83 -13.82
C VAL A 155 9.28 24.88 -13.42
N GLN A 156 8.46 24.14 -14.16
CA GLN A 156 7.05 23.96 -13.84
C GLN A 156 6.92 22.91 -12.74
N VAL A 157 6.35 23.30 -11.59
CA VAL A 157 6.08 22.40 -10.47
C VAL A 157 4.60 22.46 -10.09
N LEU A 158 4.09 21.41 -9.44
CA LEU A 158 2.74 21.42 -8.87
C LEU A 158 2.66 22.52 -7.81
N ALA A 159 1.60 23.33 -7.88
CA ALA A 159 1.31 24.35 -6.90
C ALA A 159 1.02 23.69 -5.53
N ALA A 160 1.65 24.18 -4.48
CA ALA A 160 1.28 23.83 -3.12
C ALA A 160 -0.02 24.55 -2.70
N GLU A 161 -0.68 24.12 -1.62
CA GLU A 161 -1.85 24.84 -1.07
C GLU A 161 -1.57 26.31 -0.70
N GLN A 162 -0.29 26.68 -0.63
CA GLN A 162 0.21 27.99 -0.22
C GLN A 162 0.60 28.89 -1.41
N ASP A 163 0.55 28.38 -2.66
CA ASP A 163 0.81 29.13 -3.89
C ASP A 163 -0.48 29.72 -4.50
#